data_AF-A0A7Y3T766-F1
#
_entry.id   AF-A0A7Y3T766-F1
#
_cell.length_a   1.000
_cell.length_b   1.000
_cell.length_c   1.000
_cell.angle_alpha   90.00
_cell.angle_beta   90.00
_cell.angle_gamma   90.00
#
_symmetry.space_group_name_H-M   'P 1'
#
loop_
_entity.id
_entity.type
_entity.pdbx_description
1 polymer ?
#
loop_
_entity_poly.entity_id
_entity_poly.type
_entity_poly.pdbx_seq_one_letter_code
_entity_poly.pdbx_strand_id
1 'polypeptide(L)' 'MPRHWETHLYTYAVAYQQGDKIKPENLAGMRRKALLHGHTEGQCLRVEQDPGLYIRTGRLSPV' A
#
# COMPACT_ATOMS: atom_id res chain seq x y z
N MET A 1 9.33 -13.42 -10.34
CA MET A 1 8.23 -12.62 -9.77
C MET A 1 8.84 -11.39 -9.11
N PRO A 2 8.29 -10.18 -9.32
CA PRO A 2 8.79 -8.97 -8.66
C PRO A 2 8.68 -9.14 -7.15
N ARG A 3 9.65 -8.60 -6.42
CA ARG A 3 9.64 -8.59 -4.96
C ARG A 3 8.60 -7.59 -4.47
N HIS A 4 8.05 -7.76 -3.27
CA HIS A 4 6.93 -6.93 -2.81
C HIS A 4 7.28 -5.44 -2.76
N TRP A 5 8.54 -5.10 -2.46
CA TRP A 5 9.03 -3.72 -2.46
C TRP A 5 9.15 -3.06 -3.84
N GLU A 6 9.03 -3.82 -4.92
CA GLU A 6 9.04 -3.31 -6.30
C GLU A 6 7.63 -3.01 -6.80
N THR A 7 6.61 -3.16 -5.95
CA THR A 7 5.20 -3.03 -6.33
C THR A 7 4.60 -1.67 -5.97
N HIS A 8 3.57 -1.25 -6.70
CA HIS A 8 2.83 -0.04 -6.37
C HIS A 8 2.06 -0.16 -5.06
N LEU A 9 1.71 -1.38 -4.63
CA LEU A 9 1.15 -1.61 -3.29
C LEU A 9 2.15 -1.28 -2.18
N TYR A 10 3.45 -1.52 -2.39
CA TYR A 10 4.49 -1.11 -1.42
C TYR A 10 4.67 0.40 -1.38
N THR A 11 4.71 1.06 -2.54
CA THR A 11 4.72 2.53 -2.59
C THR A 11 3.53 3.11 -1.84
N TYR A 12 2.34 2.52 -2.02
CA TYR A 12 1.14 2.90 -1.29
C TYR A 12 1.27 2.67 0.22
N ALA A 13 1.78 1.51 0.66
CA ALA A 13 1.97 1.21 2.07
C ALA A 13 2.92 2.20 2.77
N VAL A 14 4.05 2.52 2.13
CA VAL A 14 5.02 3.50 2.65
C VAL A 14 4.39 4.88 2.72
N ALA A 15 3.65 5.29 1.68
CA ALA A 15 2.93 6.56 1.66
C ALA A 15 1.86 6.63 2.77
N TYR A 16 1.12 5.54 3.01
CA TYR A 16 0.13 5.46 4.07
C TYR A 16 0.76 5.58 5.47
N GLN A 17 1.92 4.94 5.68
CA GLN A 17 2.65 5.02 6.96
C GLN A 17 3.15 6.45 7.26
N GLN A 18 3.32 7.31 6.25
CA GLN A 18 3.74 8.71 6.47
C GLN A 18 2.67 9.58 7.14
N GLY A 19 1.39 9.15 7.18
CA GLY A 19 0.31 9.85 7.87
C GLY A 19 0.17 11.30 7.40
N ASP A 20 0.16 12.25 8.34
CA ASP A 20 -0.03 13.68 8.06
C ASP A 20 1.07 14.32 7.19
N LYS A 21 2.18 13.62 6.94
CA LYS A 21 3.26 14.10 6.05
C LYS A 21 2.91 13.98 4.56
N ILE A 22 1.85 13.24 4.21
CA ILE A 22 1.35 13.16 2.84
C ILE A 22 -0.02 13.84 2.72
N LYS A 23 -0.19 14.62 1.65
CA LYS A 23 -1.51 15.19 1.34
C LYS A 23 -2.51 14.07 1.00
N PRO A 24 -3.78 14.16 1.45
CA PRO A 24 -4.79 13.13 1.17
C PRO A 24 -4.98 12.84 -0.33
N GLU A 25 -4.90 13.87 -1.17
CA GLU A 25 -4.99 13.75 -2.64
C GLU A 25 -3.87 12.89 -3.24
N ASN A 26 -2.65 13.05 -2.73
CA ASN A 26 -1.49 12.27 -3.18
C ASN A 26 -1.61 10.82 -2.72
N LEU A 27 -2.09 10.59 -1.49
CA LEU A 27 -2.35 9.25 -0.97
C LEU A 27 -3.42 8.52 -1.80
N ALA A 28 -4.51 9.21 -2.16
CA ALA A 28 -5.54 8.68 -3.05
C ALA A 28 -5.00 8.36 -4.46
N GLY A 29 -4.11 9.21 -4.99
CA GLY A 29 -3.39 8.96 -6.24
C GLY A 29 -2.53 7.69 -6.19
N MET A 30 -1.83 7.46 -5.08
CA MET A 30 -1.02 6.25 -4.88
C MET A 30 -1.89 5.00 -4.79
N ARG A 31 -3.01 5.05 -4.06
CA ARG A 31 -3.99 3.94 -4.03
C ARG A 31 -4.50 3.62 -5.42
N ARG A 32 -4.92 4.64 -6.18
CA ARG A 32 -5.39 4.47 -7.56
C ARG A 32 -4.32 3.83 -8.46
N LYS A 33 -3.06 4.26 -8.31
CA LYS A 33 -1.94 3.67 -9.05
C LYS A 33 -1.72 2.20 -8.70
N ALA A 34 -1.84 1.80 -7.43
CA ALA A 34 -1.76 0.39 -7.06
C ALA A 34 -2.85 -0.45 -7.76
N LEU A 35 -4.09 0.04 -7.80
CA LEU A 35 -5.21 -0.63 -8.46
C LEU A 35 -4.99 -0.77 -9.98
N LEU A 36 -4.53 0.29 -10.64
CA LEU A 36 -4.23 0.28 -12.08
C LEU A 36 -3.16 -0.75 -12.46
N HIS A 37 -2.29 -1.09 -11.52
CA HIS A 37 -1.20 -2.06 -11.71
C HIS A 37 -1.54 -3.47 -11.18
N GLY A 38 -2.83 -3.80 -11.09
CA GLY A 38 -3.29 -5.17 -10.84
C GLY A 38 -3.44 -5.54 -9.35
N HIS A 39 -3.31 -4.57 -8.44
CA HIS A 39 -3.69 -4.78 -7.05
C HIS A 39 -5.19 -4.60 -6.85
N THR A 40 -5.74 -5.19 -5.79
CA THR A 40 -7.18 -5.12 -5.49
C THR A 40 -7.47 -4.14 -4.36
N GLU A 41 -8.71 -3.66 -4.30
CA GLU A 41 -9.20 -2.84 -3.19
C GLU A 41 -9.01 -3.55 -1.84
N GLY A 42 -9.24 -4.87 -1.80
CA GLY A 42 -9.01 -5.68 -0.59
C GLY A 42 -7.54 -5.72 -0.15
N GLN A 43 -6.59 -5.68 -1.09
CA GLN A 43 -5.17 -5.57 -0.75
C GLN A 43 -4.84 -4.21 -0.16
N CYS A 44 -5.36 -3.12 -0.75
CA CYS A 44 -5.21 -1.77 -0.19
C CYS A 44 -5.78 -1.69 1.22
N LEU A 45 -7.00 -2.17 1.45
CA LEU A 45 -7.62 -2.16 2.78
C LEU A 45 -6.81 -2.93 3.83
N ARG A 46 -6.25 -4.09 3.48
CA ARG A 46 -5.38 -4.84 4.39
C ARG A 46 -4.05 -4.13 4.68
N VAL A 47 -3.51 -3.40 3.70
CA VAL A 47 -2.33 -2.53 3.91
C VAL A 47 -2.67 -1.38 4.85
N GLU A 48 -3.86 -0.77 4.72
CA GLU A 48 -4.30 0.32 5.60
C GLU A 48 -4.42 -0.14 7.06
N GLN A 49 -4.76 -1.41 7.31
CA GLN A 49 -4.87 -1.99 8.66
C GLN A 49 -3.52 -2.14 9.38
N ASP A 50 -2.48 -2.61 8.67
CA ASP A 50 -1.11 -2.67 9.20
C ASP A 50 -0.08 -2.48 8.06
N PRO A 51 0.24 -1.23 7.71
CA PRO A 51 1.19 -0.96 6.63
C PRO A 51 2.59 -1.44 7.01
N GLY A 52 2.93 -1.44 8.30
CA GLY A 52 4.23 -1.83 8.82
C GLY A 52 4.52 -3.33 8.69
N LEU A 53 3.50 -4.18 8.82
CA LEU A 53 3.61 -5.61 8.52
C LEU A 53 3.96 -5.84 7.06
N TYR A 54 3.20 -5.22 6.14
CA TYR A 54 3.41 -5.39 4.71
C TYR A 54 4.76 -4.84 4.25
N ILE A 55 5.16 -3.67 4.73
CA ILE A 55 6.48 -3.07 4.40
C ILE A 55 7.61 -4.02 4.79
N ARG A 56 7.60 -4.55 6.02
CA ARG A 56 8.68 -5.40 6.54
C ARG A 56 8.70 -6.80 5.94
N THR A 57 7.53 -7.39 5.68
CA THR A 57 7.41 -8.83 5.43
C THR A 57 6.81 -9.19 4.07
N GLY A 58 6.18 -8.23 3.38
CA GLY A 58 5.40 -8.45 2.17
C GLY A 58 4.07 -9.17 2.41
N ARG A 59 3.69 -9.44 3.68
CA ARG A 59 2.44 -10.10 4.05
C ARG A 59 1.35 -9.09 4.34
N LEU A 60 0.12 -9.42 3.97
CA LEU A 60 -1.06 -8.63 4.29
C LEU A 60 -1.64 -9.10 5.63
N SER A 61 -2.26 -8.18 6.36
CA SER A 61 -2.97 -8.53 7.59
C SER A 61 -4.01 -9.62 7.36
N PRO A 62 -4.11 -10.61 8.26
CA PRO A 62 -5.18 -11.60 8.22
C PRO A 62 -6.54 -10.92 8.45
N VAL A 63 -7.59 -11.54 7.92
CA VAL A 63 -8.99 -11.12 8.12
C VAL A 63 -9.42 -11.41 9.54
#